data_AF-A0AAJ0G7V5-F1
#
_entry.id   AF-A0AAJ0G7V5-F1
#
_cell.length_a   1.000
_cell.length_b   1.000
_cell.length_c   1.000
_cell.angle_alpha   90.00
_cell.angle_beta   90.00
_cell.angle_gamma   90.00
#
_symmetry.space_group_name_H-M   'P 1'
#
loop_
_entity.id
_entity.type
_entity.pdbx_description
1 polymer ?
#
loop_
_entity_poly.entity_id
_entity_poly.type
_entity_poly.pdbx_seq_one_letter_code
_entity_poly.pdbx_strand_id
1 'polypeptide(L)'
;MENNIDLQAILCGPVDQVVGRLDALLGRLDTLQARNSQIFDRLQYKVVKRKNDKDQARYLNLLSLNGPDPDTLDLVKTQANQWFADPSSFWTRPNSVNTQFSGGRCYLSSQAQIVGHYLRAKCDGA
;
A
#
# COMPACT_ATOMS: atom_id res chain seq x y z
N MET A 1 10.78 31.96 10.37
CA MET A 1 9.70 32.10 9.37
C MET A 1 9.33 30.72 8.91
N GLU A 2 8.28 30.14 9.49
CA GLU A 2 7.78 28.83 9.10
C GLU A 2 7.14 28.95 7.71
N ASN A 3 7.85 28.47 6.69
CA ASN A 3 7.28 28.25 5.36
C ASN A 3 6.37 27.03 5.46
N ASN A 4 5.16 27.22 6.00
CA ASN A 4 4.14 26.19 5.99
C ASN A 4 3.71 26.02 4.53
N ILE A 5 4.19 24.94 3.90
CA ILE A 5 3.89 24.64 2.50
C ILE A 5 2.40 24.28 2.46
N ASP A 6 1.58 25.20 1.97
CA ASP A 6 0.17 24.96 1.77
C ASP A 6 -0.03 23.98 0.60
N LEU A 7 -0.13 22.69 0.96
CA LEU A 7 -0.35 21.60 0.01
C LEU A 7 -1.66 21.78 -0.75
N GLN A 8 -2.66 22.42 -0.14
CA GLN A 8 -3.95 22.66 -0.77
C GLN A 8 -3.81 23.65 -1.93
N ALA A 9 -3.05 24.73 -1.72
CA ALA A 9 -2.73 25.69 -2.78
C ALA A 9 -1.93 25.09 -3.95
N ILE A 10 -1.08 24.09 -3.68
CA ILE A 10 -0.29 23.39 -4.72
C ILE A 10 -1.18 22.46 -5.57
N LEU A 11 -2.14 21.78 -4.92
CA LEU A 11 -2.97 20.77 -5.54
C LEU A 11 -4.25 21.33 -6.20
N CYS A 12 -4.58 22.61 -5.98
CA CYS A 12 -5.73 23.25 -6.60
C CYS A 12 -5.41 23.87 -7.97
N GLY A 13 -6.21 23.55 -8.99
CA GLY A 13 -6.14 24.15 -10.33
C GLY A 13 -6.19 23.12 -11.46
N PRO A 14 -5.99 23.55 -12.71
CA PRO A 14 -5.92 22.65 -13.86
C PRO A 14 -4.77 21.64 -13.69
N VAL A 15 -5.00 20.39 -14.10
CA VAL A 15 -4.07 19.27 -13.89
C VAL A 15 -2.66 19.59 -14.38
N ASP A 16 -2.51 20.16 -15.58
CA ASP A 16 -1.20 20.49 -16.15
C ASP A 16 -0.42 21.51 -15.30
N GLN A 17 -1.12 22.45 -14.66
CA GLN A 17 -0.50 23.44 -13.77
C GLN A 17 -0.14 22.83 -12.42
N VAL A 18 -0.95 21.89 -11.91
CA VAL A 18 -0.62 21.12 -10.70
C VAL A 18 0.64 20.28 -10.95
N VAL A 19 0.71 19.59 -12.09
CA VAL A 19 1.89 18.79 -12.49
C VAL A 19 3.14 19.66 -12.55
N GLY A 20 3.08 20.81 -13.24
CA GLY A 20 4.24 21.71 -13.33
C GLY A 20 4.72 22.25 -11.97
N ARG A 21 3.80 22.53 -11.03
CA ARG A 21 4.15 22.96 -9.67
C ARG A 21 4.76 21.82 -8.85
N LEU A 22 4.24 20.61 -9.00
CA LEU A 22 4.80 19.42 -8.36
C LEU A 22 6.21 19.11 -8.88
N ASP A 23 6.44 19.19 -10.20
CA ASP A 23 7.76 19.00 -10.79
C ASP A 23 8.78 20.02 -10.27
N ALA A 24 8.38 21.28 -10.15
CA ALA A 24 9.24 22.32 -9.58
C ALA A 24 9.59 22.05 -8.10
N LEU A 25 8.62 21.57 -7.30
CA LEU A 25 8.85 21.19 -5.91
C LEU A 25 9.75 19.96 -5.78
N LEU A 26 9.56 18.95 -6.63
CA LEU A 26 10.40 17.76 -6.69
C LEU A 26 11.84 18.12 -7.07
N GLY A 27 12.05 19.02 -8.03
CA GLY A 27 13.38 19.52 -8.39
C GLY A 27 14.08 20.27 -7.24
N ARG A 28 13.33 21.05 -6.45
CA ARG A 28 13.86 21.72 -5.25
C ARG A 28 14.23 20.70 -4.16
N LEU A 29 13.41 19.67 -3.96
CA LEU A 29 13.69 18.56 -3.06
C LEU A 29 14.96 17.81 -3.48
N ASP A 30 15.10 17.49 -4.76
CA ASP A 30 16.31 16.86 -5.32
C ASP A 30 17.56 17.71 -5.03
N THR A 31 17.47 19.03 -5.21
CA THR A 31 18.58 19.95 -4.95
C THR A 31 18.94 19.98 -3.46
N LEU A 32 17.93 19.99 -2.58
CA LEU A 32 18.13 19.92 -1.13
C LEU A 32 18.72 18.57 -0.70
N GLN A 33 18.29 17.48 -1.31
CA GLN A 33 18.82 16.14 -1.06
C GLN A 33 20.29 16.05 -1.45
N ALA A 34 20.67 16.59 -2.62
CA ALA A 34 22.06 16.62 -3.06
C ALA A 34 22.95 17.42 -2.11
N ARG A 35 22.45 18.54 -1.56
CA ARG A 35 23.20 19.40 -0.63
C ARG A 35 23.30 18.81 0.78
N ASN A 36 22.27 18.10 1.23
CA ASN A 36 22.15 17.62 2.60
C ASN A 36 21.99 16.10 2.67
N SER A 37 22.81 15.35 1.92
CA SER A 37 22.71 13.88 1.82
C SER A 37 22.66 13.18 3.18
N GLN A 38 23.45 13.66 4.15
CA GLN A 38 23.51 13.11 5.51
C GLN A 38 22.19 13.19 6.28
N ILE A 39 21.35 14.20 6.01
CA ILE A 39 20.02 14.34 6.64
C ILE A 39 19.06 13.32 6.01
N PHE A 40 19.09 13.20 4.69
CA PHE A 40 18.27 12.24 3.97
C PHE A 40 18.66 10.78 4.26
N ASP A 41 19.91 10.52 4.61
CA ASP A 41 20.33 9.18 5.05
C ASP A 41 19.73 8.74 6.37
N ARG A 42 19.32 9.70 7.21
CA ARG A 42 18.65 9.46 8.49
C ARG A 42 17.12 9.43 8.39
N LEU A 43 16.55 9.78 7.24
CA LEU A 43 15.11 9.66 7.01
C LEU A 43 14.73 8.18 6.85
N GLN A 44 13.71 7.75 7.60
CA GLN A 44 13.20 6.37 7.53
C GLN A 44 12.58 6.05 6.17
N TYR A 45 12.01 7.05 5.50
CA TYR A 45 11.39 6.91 4.19
C TYR A 45 12.29 7.54 3.13
N LYS A 46 12.88 6.70 2.28
CA LYS A 46 13.70 7.13 1.14
C LYS A 46 12.92 6.94 -0.15
N VAL A 47 12.69 8.03 -0.89
CA VAL A 47 12.19 7.95 -2.27
C VAL A 47 13.37 7.51 -3.14
N VAL A 48 13.52 6.20 -3.32
CA VAL A 48 14.54 5.65 -4.21
C VAL A 48 14.11 5.94 -5.64
N LYS A 49 14.80 6.87 -6.32
CA LYS A 49 14.65 7.04 -7.78
C LYS A 49 14.80 5.67 -8.42
N ARG A 50 13.85 5.32 -9.31
CA ARG A 50 13.65 4.05 -10.03
C ARG A 50 14.93 3.50 -10.70
N LYS A 51 15.91 3.06 -9.90
CA LYS A 51 17.21 2.59 -10.37
C LYS A 51 17.37 1.08 -10.23
N ASN A 52 16.42 0.41 -9.58
CA ASN A 52 16.51 -1.02 -9.35
C ASN A 52 15.53 -1.72 -10.29
N ASP A 53 16.05 -2.57 -11.19
CA ASP A 53 15.23 -3.39 -12.10
C ASP A 53 14.20 -4.22 -11.34
N LYS A 54 14.50 -4.56 -10.08
CA LYS A 54 13.59 -5.24 -9.15
C LYS A 54 12.37 -4.38 -8.76
N ASP A 55 12.57 -3.08 -8.54
CA ASP A 55 11.47 -2.17 -8.18
C ASP A 55 10.63 -1.84 -9.42
N GLN A 56 11.27 -1.73 -10.58
CA GLN A 56 10.57 -1.62 -11.87
C GLN A 56 9.72 -2.88 -12.13
N ALA A 57 10.27 -4.08 -11.90
CA ALA A 57 9.53 -5.33 -12.04
C ALA A 57 8.38 -5.45 -11.03
N ARG A 58 8.58 -5.05 -9.76
CA ARG A 58 7.50 -4.98 -8.77
C ARG A 58 6.39 -4.02 -9.18
N TYR A 59 6.76 -2.85 -9.72
CA TYR A 59 5.80 -1.87 -10.22
C TYR A 59 5.01 -2.40 -11.41
N LEU A 60 5.68 -3.03 -12.39
CA LEU A 60 5.00 -3.67 -13.53
C LEU A 60 4.09 -4.81 -13.05
N ASN A 61 4.51 -5.60 -12.07
CA ASN A 61 3.69 -6.64 -11.47
C ASN A 61 2.44 -6.06 -10.78
N LEU A 62 2.57 -4.93 -10.09
CA LEU A 62 1.44 -4.20 -9.49
C LEU A 62 0.48 -3.67 -10.55
N LEU A 63 0.98 -3.16 -11.67
CA LEU A 63 0.14 -2.73 -12.79
C LEU A 63 -0.53 -3.90 -13.52
N SER A 64 0.11 -5.07 -13.55
CA SER A 64 -0.43 -6.28 -14.17
C SER A 64 -1.36 -7.09 -13.26
N LEU A 65 -1.48 -6.72 -11.99
CA LEU A 65 -2.41 -7.36 -11.07
C LEU A 65 -3.84 -6.99 -11.49
N ASN A 66 -4.57 -7.98 -12.02
CA ASN A 66 -5.95 -7.85 -12.52
C ASN A 66 -7.01 -7.72 -11.40
N GLY A 67 -6.67 -7.02 -10.32
CA GLY A 67 -7.48 -6.93 -9.11
C GLY A 67 -7.44 -8.21 -8.28
N PRO A 68 -8.21 -8.24 -7.17
CA PRO A 68 -8.32 -9.42 -6.33
C PRO A 68 -8.99 -10.56 -7.11
N ASP A 69 -8.62 -11.81 -6.77
CA ASP A 69 -9.28 -12.99 -7.33
C ASP A 69 -10.80 -12.96 -7.04
N PRO A 70 -11.62 -13.62 -7.87
CA PRO A 70 -13.08 -13.60 -7.74
C PRO A 70 -13.58 -14.00 -6.34
N ASP A 71 -12.91 -14.96 -5.70
CA ASP A 71 -13.30 -15.46 -4.38
C ASP A 71 -13.03 -14.41 -3.29
N THR A 72 -11.89 -13.72 -3.35
CA THR A 72 -11.59 -12.58 -2.49
C THR A 72 -12.59 -11.44 -2.70
N LEU A 73 -12.98 -11.17 -3.95
CA LEU A 73 -13.91 -10.11 -4.29
C LEU A 73 -15.34 -10.43 -3.78
N ASP A 74 -15.78 -11.68 -3.91
CA ASP A 74 -17.06 -12.16 -3.41
C ASP A 74 -17.12 -12.13 -1.87
N LEU A 75 -16.03 -12.52 -1.21
CA LEU A 75 -15.90 -12.42 0.25
C LEU A 75 -16.01 -10.97 0.74
N VAL A 76 -15.32 -10.03 0.09
CA VAL A 76 -15.35 -8.60 0.44
C VAL A 76 -16.76 -8.03 0.24
N LYS A 77 -17.44 -8.38 -0.86
CA LYS A 77 -18.84 -7.98 -1.09
C LYS A 77 -19.78 -8.52 -0.01
N THR A 78 -19.61 -9.78 0.35
CA THR A 78 -20.44 -10.44 1.36
C THR A 78 -20.26 -9.83 2.75
N GLN A 79 -19.02 -9.44 3.10
CA GLN A 79 -18.72 -8.83 4.40
C GLN A 79 -18.78 -7.29 4.40
N ALA A 80 -19.13 -6.65 3.28
CA ALA A 80 -19.16 -5.18 3.16
C ALA A 80 -20.06 -4.52 4.23
N ASN A 81 -21.24 -5.12 4.50
CA ASN A 81 -22.16 -4.59 5.51
C ASN A 81 -21.61 -4.74 6.95
N GLN A 82 -20.91 -5.84 7.22
CA GLN A 82 -20.28 -6.09 8.52
C GLN A 82 -19.07 -5.18 8.74
N TRP A 83 -18.34 -4.85 7.67
CA TRP A 83 -17.21 -3.94 7.73
C TRP A 83 -17.58 -2.56 8.30
N PHE A 84 -18.73 -2.00 7.91
CA PHE A 84 -19.18 -0.71 8.44
C PHE A 84 -19.64 -0.76 9.90
N ALA A 85 -20.11 -1.92 10.36
CA ALA A 85 -20.57 -2.11 11.73
C ALA A 85 -19.41 -2.44 12.70
N ASP A 86 -18.52 -3.35 12.29
CA ASP A 86 -17.35 -3.77 13.04
C ASP A 86 -16.22 -4.20 12.07
N PRO A 87 -15.31 -3.29 11.71
CA PRO A 87 -14.18 -3.61 10.84
C PRO A 87 -13.24 -4.67 11.42
N SER A 88 -13.23 -4.86 12.74
CA SER A 88 -12.33 -5.83 13.40
C SER A 88 -12.79 -7.27 13.18
N SER A 89 -14.09 -7.48 12.97
CA SER A 89 -14.68 -8.79 12.72
C SER A 89 -14.12 -9.47 11.46
N PHE A 90 -13.84 -8.69 10.41
CA PHE A 90 -13.22 -9.17 9.16
C PHE A 90 -11.86 -9.84 9.41
N TRP A 91 -11.10 -9.29 10.36
CA TRP A 91 -9.75 -9.73 10.70
C TRP A 91 -9.72 -10.88 11.71
N THR A 92 -10.88 -11.32 12.18
CA THR A 92 -10.96 -12.44 13.11
C THR A 92 -10.75 -13.72 12.30
N ARG A 93 -9.78 -14.55 12.69
CA ARG A 93 -9.55 -15.83 11.99
C ARG A 93 -10.85 -16.64 12.04
N PRO A 94 -11.40 -17.07 10.90
CA PRO A 94 -12.51 -18.01 10.93
C PRO A 94 -12.03 -19.27 11.67
N ASN A 95 -12.85 -19.75 12.61
CA ASN A 95 -12.57 -20.98 13.35
C ASN A 95 -12.23 -22.08 12.31
N SER A 96 -11.09 -22.74 12.52
CA SER A 96 -10.41 -23.65 11.58
C SER A 96 -11.15 -24.96 11.26
N VAL A 97 -12.48 -24.96 11.33
CA VAL A 97 -13.35 -26.13 11.16
C VAL A 97 -13.63 -26.43 9.67
N ASN A 98 -13.42 -25.45 8.78
CA ASN A 98 -13.66 -25.60 7.33
C ASN A 98 -12.38 -25.72 6.49
N THR A 99 -11.36 -26.43 6.99
CA THR A 99 -10.27 -26.91 6.13
C THR A 99 -10.80 -28.08 5.29
N GLN A 100 -11.30 -27.78 4.09
CA GLN A 100 -11.62 -28.83 3.12
C GLN A 100 -10.32 -29.48 2.65
N PHE A 101 -10.02 -30.67 3.20
CA PHE A 101 -8.98 -31.54 2.71
C PHE A 101 -9.44 -32.19 1.41
N SER A 102 -8.92 -31.73 0.27
CA SER A 102 -9.03 -32.43 -1.01
C SER A 102 -7.63 -32.71 -1.55
N GLY A 103 -7.28 -33.99 -1.66
CA GLY A 103 -6.06 -34.42 -2.36
C GLY A 103 -4.74 -34.07 -1.68
N GLY A 104 -4.67 -34.01 -0.34
CA GLY A 104 -3.42 -33.81 0.40
C GLY A 104 -2.88 -32.38 0.43
N ARG A 105 -3.64 -31.39 -0.06
CA ARG A 105 -3.34 -29.97 0.12
C ARG A 105 -4.38 -29.32 1.01
N CYS A 106 -3.92 -28.62 2.04
CA CYS A 106 -4.77 -27.81 2.91
C CYS A 106 -5.03 -26.47 2.21
N TYR A 107 -6.22 -26.30 1.64
CA TYR A 107 -6.64 -25.02 1.08
C TYR A 107 -7.20 -24.16 2.21
N LEU A 108 -6.46 -23.13 2.61
CA LEU A 108 -6.97 -22.08 3.48
C LEU A 108 -8.01 -21.27 2.70
N SER A 109 -9.15 -20.97 3.30
CA SER A 109 -10.12 -20.03 2.71
C SER A 109 -9.47 -18.67 2.47
N SER A 110 -9.94 -17.93 1.46
CA SER A 110 -9.43 -16.59 1.14
C SER A 110 -9.43 -15.68 2.37
N GLN A 111 -10.47 -15.78 3.22
CA GLN A 111 -10.53 -15.07 4.50
C GLN A 111 -9.37 -15.45 5.43
N ALA A 112 -9.08 -16.74 5.61
CA ALA A 112 -7.98 -17.20 6.47
C ALA A 112 -6.60 -16.77 5.93
N GLN A 113 -6.42 -16.75 4.61
CA GLN A 113 -5.19 -16.26 3.98
C GLN A 113 -4.99 -14.76 4.23
N ILE A 114 -6.04 -13.95 3.98
CA ILE A 114 -6.02 -12.49 4.19
C ILE A 114 -5.71 -12.14 5.65
N VAL A 115 -6.40 -12.79 6.60
CA VAL A 115 -6.14 -12.60 8.04
C VAL A 115 -4.71 -13.02 8.42
N GLY A 116 -4.22 -14.14 7.85
CA GLY A 116 -2.87 -14.61 8.07
C GLY A 116 -1.81 -13.59 7.66
N HIS A 117 -1.96 -12.97 6.49
CA HIS A 117 -1.06 -11.93 6.01
C HIS A 117 -1.11 -10.66 6.88
N TYR A 118 -2.31 -10.20 7.27
CA TYR A 118 -2.47 -9.03 8.13
C TYR A 118 -1.81 -9.20 9.49
N LEU A 119 -2.05 -10.34 10.16
CA LEU A 119 -1.46 -10.62 11.47
C LEU A 119 0.07 -10.73 11.40
N ARG A 120 0.61 -11.35 10.34
CA ARG A 120 2.06 -11.43 10.14
C ARG A 120 2.68 -10.04 9.98
N ALA A 121 2.11 -9.19 9.13
CA ALA A 121 2.61 -7.82 8.95
C ALA A 121 2.58 -7.00 10.24
N LYS A 122 1.59 -7.22 11.12
CA LYS A 122 1.51 -6.56 12.43
C LYS A 122 2.59 -7.06 13.41
N CYS A 123 2.96 -8.34 13.36
CA CYS A 123 4.01 -8.91 14.19
C CYS A 123 5.42 -8.51 13.71
N ASP A 124 5.63 -8.36 12.40
CA ASP A 124 6.93 -7.99 11.84
C ASP A 124 7.22 -6.48 11.92
N GLY A 125 6.20 -5.67 12.22
CA GLY A 125 6.28 -4.20 12.37
C GLY A 125 6.27 -3.69 13.81
N ALA A 126 6.37 -4.57 14.81
CA ALA A 126 6.46 -4.25 16.24
C ALA A 126 7.84 -4.65 16.79
#